data_AF-A0AAU5ZJI0-F1
#
_entry.id   AF-A0AAU5ZJI0-F1
#
_cell.length_a   1.000
_cell.length_b   1.000
_cell.length_c   1.000
_cell.angle_alpha   90.00
_cell.angle_beta   90.00
_cell.angle_gamma   90.00
#
_symmetry.space_group_name_H-M   'P 1'
#
loop_
_entity.id
_entity.type
_entity.pdbx_description
1 polymer ?
#
loop_
_entity_poly.entity_id
_entity_poly.type
_entity_poly.pdbx_seq_one_letter_code
_entity_poly.pdbx_strand_id
1 'polypeptide(L)'
;MRIRLVLIVGLLVVAGCSGPGQEDAPNVPPLVSVSTAPTETPSETPSETPSGPATSKVADTLCVRMDQSLVQSTLGVPVVQIQPKAIPAEFGLPTYDVCQLGLSTSPNGPVLRVGTSVLPATKATLAATQKAYAATKGEKAKPVVVGEGGYGTSTFVVFLLDGRLYKVSGPPATLAKYVVLGQEVVRQAPGLPEAQPLIARPDCERGSAAAEKVMGAPAMVRRDGQTALGDLVCGWVNPTSVLSTSVRRTPNAEALMAPMRKAATSQPIPLGDEAYVDTATGRTTIRVGDDKLVDLVPLPARPIDPDLMITFALAMSPLYTR
;
A
#
# COMPACT_ATOMS: atom_id res chain seq x y z
N MET A 1 45.53 38.97 -23.36
CA MET A 1 45.44 40.44 -23.46
C MET A 1 44.81 40.95 -22.16
N ARG A 2 45.51 41.85 -21.45
CA ARG A 2 45.11 42.48 -20.17
C ARG A 2 44.00 43.52 -20.43
N ILE A 3 43.09 43.80 -19.48
CA ILE A 3 43.04 44.98 -18.57
C ILE A 3 41.77 44.78 -17.68
N ARG A 4 41.88 44.56 -16.35
CA ARG A 4 41.73 45.49 -15.18
C ARG A 4 40.45 46.37 -15.16
N LEU A 5 39.77 46.75 -14.07
CA LEU A 5 39.65 46.49 -12.60
C LEU A 5 38.89 47.73 -12.06
N VAL A 6 37.81 47.67 -11.25
CA VAL A 6 37.47 48.65 -10.16
C VAL A 6 36.46 48.02 -9.18
N LEU A 7 36.65 48.36 -7.90
CA LEU A 7 36.20 47.75 -6.65
C LEU A 7 35.75 48.91 -5.72
N ILE A 8 34.60 48.81 -5.03
CA ILE A 8 34.20 49.61 -3.84
C ILE A 8 33.23 48.71 -3.03
N VAL A 9 33.58 48.06 -1.92
CA VAL A 9 33.78 48.49 -0.51
C VAL A 9 32.56 49.11 0.17
N GLY A 10 32.01 48.40 1.16
CA GLY A 10 31.10 48.91 2.19
C GLY A 10 30.95 47.89 3.32
N LEU A 11 31.56 48.15 4.47
CA LEU A 11 31.72 47.30 5.65
C LEU A 11 31.44 48.18 6.88
N LEU A 12 30.65 47.70 7.86
CA LEU A 12 30.49 48.10 9.29
C LEU A 12 29.17 47.44 9.79
N VAL A 13 29.07 46.43 10.68
CA VAL A 13 29.60 46.06 12.03
C VAL A 13 29.01 46.85 13.20
N VAL A 14 28.17 46.19 14.01
CA VAL A 14 27.96 46.29 15.50
C VAL A 14 27.32 44.94 15.94
N ALA A 15 27.95 43.95 16.60
CA ALA A 15 28.49 43.80 17.97
C ALA A 15 27.45 43.87 19.12
N GLY A 16 27.02 42.71 19.67
CA GLY A 16 27.26 42.28 21.08
C GLY A 16 25.93 42.17 21.86
N CYS A 17 25.68 41.38 22.92
CA CYS A 17 26.48 40.52 23.79
C CYS A 17 25.56 39.49 24.49
N SER A 18 26.14 38.34 24.82
CA SER A 18 25.64 37.28 25.71
C SER A 18 25.79 37.63 27.20
N GLY A 19 24.96 37.02 28.07
CA GLY A 19 25.24 36.87 29.51
C GLY A 19 24.15 36.08 30.26
N PRO A 20 24.50 35.00 31.01
CA PRO A 20 23.59 34.32 31.94
C PRO A 20 23.82 34.80 33.39
N GLY A 21 22.75 34.84 34.18
CA GLY A 21 22.77 35.17 35.62
C GLY A 21 21.78 34.28 36.37
N GLN A 22 22.24 33.73 37.48
CA GLN A 22 21.65 32.68 38.32
C GLN A 22 21.50 33.28 39.73
N GLU A 23 20.34 33.15 40.38
CA GLU A 23 20.22 33.24 41.85
C GLU A 23 18.87 32.70 42.38
N ASP A 24 19.00 31.88 43.43
CA ASP A 24 18.05 31.16 44.31
C ASP A 24 17.10 32.10 45.10
N ALA A 25 15.96 31.78 45.75
CA ALA A 25 15.14 30.60 46.09
C ALA A 25 13.79 31.14 46.73
N PRO A 26 13.14 30.52 47.74
CA PRO A 26 12.15 29.43 47.72
C PRO A 26 10.77 29.78 48.35
N ASN A 27 9.71 28.99 48.11
CA ASN A 27 8.80 28.45 49.16
C ASN A 27 7.60 27.65 48.60
N VAL A 28 7.25 26.57 49.30
CA VAL A 28 6.09 25.68 49.09
C VAL A 28 4.98 26.03 50.12
N PRO A 29 3.84 25.31 50.22
CA PRO A 29 2.46 25.74 49.94
C PRO A 29 1.64 26.09 51.21
N PRO A 30 0.30 26.28 51.08
CA PRO A 30 -0.54 25.37 51.86
C PRO A 30 -1.77 24.82 51.13
N LEU A 31 -2.08 23.55 51.47
CA LEU A 31 -3.37 22.88 51.30
C LEU A 31 -4.40 23.45 52.31
N VAL A 32 -5.60 23.81 51.85
CA VAL A 32 -6.84 23.70 52.65
C VAL A 32 -8.02 23.35 51.72
N SER A 33 -8.87 22.45 52.19
CA SER A 33 -9.85 21.65 51.46
C SER A 33 -11.32 22.14 51.57
N VAL A 34 -12.14 21.63 50.63
CA VAL A 34 -13.61 21.34 50.61
C VAL A 34 -14.66 22.48 50.63
N SER A 35 -15.52 22.57 49.61
CA SER A 35 -16.93 22.09 49.66
C SER A 35 -17.84 22.44 48.46
N THR A 36 -18.33 21.36 47.83
CA THR A 36 -19.66 21.09 47.20
C THR A 36 -20.19 21.85 45.98
N ALA A 37 -20.79 21.03 45.10
CA ALA A 37 -21.27 21.25 43.74
C ALA A 37 -22.52 22.16 43.59
N PRO A 38 -22.85 22.53 42.33
CA PRO A 38 -24.04 21.92 41.75
C PRO A 38 -23.83 21.32 40.35
N THR A 39 -24.66 20.32 40.08
CA THR A 39 -24.87 19.56 38.85
C THR A 39 -24.96 20.44 37.59
N GLU A 40 -24.07 20.20 36.62
CA GLU A 40 -24.34 20.50 35.21
C GLU A 40 -24.06 19.28 34.34
N THR A 41 -25.12 18.94 33.60
CA THR A 41 -25.30 18.00 32.50
C THR A 41 -24.03 17.73 31.66
N PRO A 42 -23.65 16.46 31.40
CA PRO A 42 -22.54 16.16 30.50
C PRO A 42 -22.97 16.42 29.05
N SER A 43 -22.29 17.36 28.39
CA SER A 43 -22.35 17.59 26.96
C SER A 43 -21.57 16.46 26.27
N GLU A 44 -22.25 15.66 25.46
CA GLU A 44 -21.67 14.58 24.68
C GLU A 44 -20.92 15.13 23.43
N THR A 45 -19.70 14.60 23.22
CA THR A 45 -18.99 14.41 21.92
C THR A 45 -18.14 15.59 21.41
N PRO A 46 -16.94 15.40 20.79
CA PRO A 46 -16.39 14.18 20.15
C PRO A 46 -14.94 13.79 20.52
N SER A 47 -14.68 12.48 20.61
CA SER A 47 -13.53 11.83 19.94
C SER A 47 -13.56 10.34 20.24
N GLU A 48 -14.35 9.59 19.48
CA GLU A 48 -14.07 8.17 19.33
C GLU A 48 -12.82 8.04 18.45
N THR A 49 -11.66 8.03 19.10
CA THR A 49 -10.50 7.32 18.55
C THR A 49 -10.88 5.84 18.59
N PRO A 50 -10.97 5.11 17.46
CA PRO A 50 -11.34 3.70 17.50
C PRO A 50 -10.20 2.89 18.12
N SER A 51 -10.22 2.79 19.44
CA SER A 51 -9.31 1.99 20.26
C SER A 51 -10.04 0.71 20.65
N GLY A 52 -10.21 -0.17 19.67
CA GLY A 52 -10.73 -1.52 19.88
C GLY A 52 -10.21 -2.44 18.79
N PRO A 53 -9.92 -3.73 19.09
CA PRO A 53 -9.66 -4.69 18.04
C PRO A 53 -10.90 -4.72 17.14
N ALA A 54 -10.71 -4.56 15.83
CA ALA A 54 -11.80 -4.56 14.86
C ALA A 54 -12.59 -5.87 14.96
N THR A 55 -13.69 -5.86 15.73
CA THR A 55 -14.62 -6.99 15.78
C THR A 55 -15.29 -7.08 14.41
N SER A 56 -15.19 -8.26 13.81
CA SER A 56 -15.49 -8.57 12.40
C SER A 56 -16.96 -8.42 12.02
N LYS A 57 -17.47 -7.19 11.97
CA LYS A 57 -18.55 -6.87 11.03
C LYS A 57 -17.88 -6.92 9.67
N VAL A 58 -18.25 -7.87 8.80
CA VAL A 58 -17.71 -7.90 7.43
C VAL A 58 -17.97 -6.52 6.86
N ALA A 59 -16.90 -5.75 6.62
CA ALA A 59 -17.03 -4.41 6.09
C ALA A 59 -17.90 -4.47 4.83
N ASP A 60 -18.75 -3.47 4.63
CA ASP A 60 -19.60 -3.39 3.45
C ASP A 60 -18.70 -3.26 2.21
N THR A 61 -18.45 -4.40 1.57
CA THR A 61 -17.55 -4.55 0.42
C THR A 61 -18.34 -5.04 -0.77
N LEU A 62 -17.80 -4.84 -1.98
CA LEU A 62 -18.40 -5.38 -3.20
C LEU A 62 -18.74 -6.86 -3.09
N CYS A 63 -17.84 -7.67 -2.51
CA CYS A 63 -18.05 -9.11 -2.39
C CYS A 63 -19.22 -9.47 -1.47
N VAL A 64 -19.55 -8.62 -0.48
CA VAL A 64 -20.73 -8.80 0.37
C VAL A 64 -22.00 -8.48 -0.39
N ARG A 65 -21.97 -7.48 -1.28
CA ARG A 65 -23.13 -7.03 -2.06
C ARG A 65 -23.42 -7.86 -3.31
N MET A 66 -22.40 -8.50 -3.88
CA MET A 66 -22.56 -9.31 -5.09
C MET A 66 -23.50 -10.50 -4.89
N ASP A 67 -24.32 -10.78 -5.89
CA ASP A 67 -25.16 -11.97 -5.93
C ASP A 67 -24.31 -13.24 -6.05
N GLN A 68 -24.21 -13.97 -4.93
CA GLN A 68 -23.41 -15.20 -4.85
C GLN A 68 -23.97 -16.32 -5.75
N SER A 69 -25.29 -16.37 -5.99
CA SER A 69 -25.90 -17.36 -6.89
C SER A 69 -25.57 -17.05 -8.35
N LEU A 70 -25.52 -15.76 -8.70
CA LEU A 70 -25.03 -15.32 -10.01
C LEU A 70 -23.56 -15.70 -10.20
N VAL A 71 -22.70 -15.45 -9.20
CA VAL A 71 -21.28 -15.83 -9.24
C VAL A 71 -21.13 -17.35 -9.42
N GLN A 72 -21.88 -18.12 -8.62
CA GLN A 72 -21.84 -19.58 -8.62
C GLN A 72 -22.24 -20.15 -9.99
N SER A 73 -23.38 -19.71 -10.52
CA SER A 73 -23.91 -20.17 -11.82
C SER A 73 -23.04 -19.71 -12.99
N THR A 74 -22.55 -18.46 -12.97
CA THR A 74 -21.69 -17.91 -14.02
C THR A 74 -20.38 -18.67 -14.13
N LEU A 75 -19.72 -18.95 -12.99
CA LEU A 75 -18.44 -19.65 -12.97
C LEU A 75 -18.60 -21.18 -13.02
N GLY A 76 -19.77 -21.71 -12.71
CA GLY A 76 -20.02 -23.16 -12.66
C GLY A 76 -19.29 -23.83 -11.49
N VAL A 77 -19.23 -23.15 -10.34
CA VAL A 77 -18.48 -23.58 -9.16
C VAL A 77 -19.42 -24.20 -8.11
N PRO A 78 -18.93 -25.12 -7.26
CA PRO A 78 -19.80 -25.84 -6.32
C PRO A 78 -20.33 -24.96 -5.20
N VAL A 79 -19.58 -23.93 -4.79
CA VAL A 79 -19.95 -23.02 -3.70
C VAL A 79 -19.30 -21.66 -3.91
N VAL A 80 -19.92 -20.63 -3.38
CA VAL A 80 -19.35 -19.28 -3.25
C VAL A 80 -19.41 -18.90 -1.77
N GLN A 81 -18.28 -18.51 -1.19
CA GLN A 81 -18.21 -18.09 0.22
C GLN A 81 -17.37 -16.83 0.32
N ILE A 82 -17.82 -15.86 1.13
CA ILE A 82 -17.04 -14.67 1.39
C ILE A 82 -15.79 -15.08 2.18
N GLN A 83 -14.62 -14.82 1.61
CA GLN A 83 -13.36 -14.99 2.31
C GLN A 83 -12.93 -13.62 2.85
N PRO A 84 -13.03 -13.39 4.17
CA PRO A 84 -12.46 -12.20 4.76
C PRO A 84 -10.94 -12.26 4.57
N LYS A 85 -10.43 -11.47 3.63
CA LYS A 85 -8.99 -11.33 3.45
C LYS A 85 -8.48 -10.25 4.40
N ALA A 86 -7.46 -10.58 5.18
CA ALA A 86 -6.71 -9.60 5.93
C ALA A 86 -6.02 -8.63 4.96
N ILE A 87 -6.18 -7.34 5.23
CA ILE A 87 -5.48 -6.23 4.56
C ILE A 87 -3.98 -6.52 4.62
N PRO A 88 -3.35 -6.71 3.45
CA PRO A 88 -3.03 -5.54 2.62
C PRO A 88 -3.68 -5.53 1.24
N ALA A 89 -3.73 -4.31 0.67
CA ALA A 89 -4.12 -4.03 -0.70
C ALA A 89 -3.31 -4.86 -1.73
N GLU A 90 -3.88 -5.09 -2.91
CA GLU A 90 -3.11 -5.60 -4.05
C GLU A 90 -2.30 -4.44 -4.62
N PHE A 91 -1.04 -4.33 -4.17
CA PHE A 91 -0.10 -3.32 -4.63
C PHE A 91 0.20 -3.53 -6.11
N GLY A 92 -0.19 -2.53 -6.90
CA GLY A 92 -0.09 -2.51 -8.34
C GLY A 92 -0.21 -1.07 -8.82
N LEU A 93 -0.04 -0.85 -10.12
CA LEU A 93 -0.38 0.43 -10.75
C LEU A 93 -1.55 0.22 -11.72
N PRO A 94 -2.78 0.58 -11.31
CA PRO A 94 -3.19 1.16 -10.02
C PRO A 94 -3.23 0.13 -8.89
N THR A 95 -3.24 0.62 -7.65
CA THR A 95 -3.41 -0.22 -6.45
C THR A 95 -4.90 -0.43 -6.19
N TYR A 96 -5.29 -1.65 -5.80
CA TYR A 96 -6.68 -2.01 -5.53
C TYR A 96 -6.89 -2.43 -4.08
N ASP A 97 -7.98 -1.95 -3.47
CA ASP A 97 -8.57 -2.57 -2.30
C ASP A 97 -9.38 -3.78 -2.78
N VAL A 98 -9.02 -4.98 -2.33
CA VAL A 98 -9.53 -6.25 -2.88
C VAL A 98 -10.29 -7.03 -1.82
N CYS A 99 -11.51 -7.42 -2.15
CA CYS A 99 -12.26 -8.46 -1.44
C CYS A 99 -12.22 -9.77 -2.22
N GLN A 100 -12.48 -10.90 -1.54
CA GLN A 100 -12.40 -12.23 -2.13
C GLN A 100 -13.64 -13.07 -1.85
N LEU A 101 -14.01 -13.88 -2.85
CA LEU A 101 -14.99 -14.94 -2.77
C LEU A 101 -14.27 -16.27 -3.03
N GLY A 102 -14.27 -17.17 -2.06
CA GLY A 102 -13.84 -18.56 -2.22
C GLY A 102 -14.82 -19.31 -3.11
N LEU A 103 -14.29 -20.06 -4.08
CA LEU A 103 -15.07 -20.78 -5.10
C LEU A 103 -15.09 -22.30 -4.86
N SER A 104 -14.66 -22.74 -3.68
CA SER A 104 -14.63 -24.14 -3.26
C SER A 104 -14.72 -24.23 -1.74
N THR A 105 -14.92 -25.45 -1.23
CA THR A 105 -14.86 -25.75 0.20
C THR A 105 -13.43 -25.86 0.74
N SER A 106 -12.41 -25.86 -0.13
CA SER A 106 -11.01 -25.90 0.27
C SER A 106 -10.53 -24.50 0.73
N PRO A 107 -9.89 -24.37 1.91
CA PRO A 107 -9.31 -23.11 2.37
C PRO A 107 -8.30 -22.50 1.39
N ASN A 108 -7.60 -23.34 0.62
CA ASN A 108 -6.61 -22.94 -0.39
C ASN A 108 -7.14 -23.08 -1.82
N GLY A 109 -8.45 -23.13 -1.99
CA GLY A 109 -9.10 -23.30 -3.29
C GLY A 109 -9.06 -22.06 -4.19
N PRO A 110 -9.62 -22.16 -5.40
CA PRO A 110 -9.75 -21.02 -6.30
C PRO A 110 -10.58 -19.90 -5.67
N VAL A 111 -10.21 -18.66 -5.96
CA VAL A 111 -10.91 -17.45 -5.47
C VAL A 111 -11.26 -16.52 -6.63
N LEU A 112 -12.41 -15.85 -6.51
CA LEU A 112 -12.72 -14.65 -7.28
C LEU A 112 -12.29 -13.44 -6.46
N ARG A 113 -11.59 -12.51 -7.10
CA ARG A 113 -11.09 -11.27 -6.51
C ARG A 113 -11.82 -10.12 -7.15
N VAL A 114 -12.30 -9.20 -6.33
CA VAL A 114 -12.96 -7.97 -6.78
C VAL A 114 -12.21 -6.82 -6.15
N GLY A 115 -11.55 -6.03 -7.01
CA GLY A 115 -10.73 -4.90 -6.63
C GLY A 115 -11.38 -3.59 -7.04
N THR A 116 -11.26 -2.58 -6.18
CA THR A 116 -11.59 -1.17 -6.48
C THR A 116 -10.34 -0.33 -6.34
N SER A 117 -10.05 0.53 -7.32
CA SER A 117 -8.82 1.33 -7.31
C SER A 117 -8.82 2.28 -6.14
N VAL A 118 -7.72 2.28 -5.40
CA VAL A 118 -7.53 3.10 -4.21
C VAL A 118 -7.58 4.59 -4.56
N LEU A 119 -6.83 4.99 -5.58
CA LEU A 119 -6.85 6.35 -6.10
C LEU A 119 -7.98 6.53 -7.14
N PRO A 120 -8.48 7.77 -7.30
CA PRO A 120 -9.31 8.14 -8.43
C PRO A 120 -8.64 7.79 -9.77
N ALA A 121 -9.46 7.45 -10.74
CA ALA A 121 -9.04 7.03 -12.06
C ALA A 121 -9.84 7.72 -13.15
N THR A 122 -9.21 7.84 -14.32
CA THR A 122 -9.79 8.45 -15.51
C THR A 122 -9.76 7.47 -16.68
N LYS A 123 -10.34 7.84 -17.82
CA LYS A 123 -10.16 7.10 -19.07
C LYS A 123 -8.69 6.98 -19.49
N ALA A 124 -7.87 7.99 -19.17
CA ALA A 124 -6.43 7.91 -19.40
C ALA A 124 -5.77 6.86 -18.50
N THR A 125 -6.19 6.76 -17.23
CA THR A 125 -5.75 5.69 -16.33
C THR A 125 -6.13 4.32 -16.88
N LEU A 126 -7.38 4.13 -17.32
CA LEU A 126 -7.83 2.88 -17.95
C LEU A 126 -6.95 2.51 -19.16
N ALA A 127 -6.73 3.45 -20.08
CA ALA A 127 -5.88 3.23 -21.25
C ALA A 127 -4.42 2.89 -20.86
N ALA A 128 -3.87 3.53 -19.83
CA ALA A 128 -2.55 3.24 -19.31
C ALA A 128 -2.47 1.81 -18.75
N THR A 129 -3.48 1.36 -18.00
CA THR A 129 -3.52 -0.03 -17.49
C THR A 129 -3.63 -1.07 -18.59
N GLN A 130 -4.43 -0.78 -19.63
CA GLN A 130 -4.53 -1.64 -20.80
C GLN A 130 -3.19 -1.72 -21.55
N LYS A 131 -2.50 -0.59 -21.72
CA LYS A 131 -1.16 -0.53 -22.35
C LYS A 131 -0.13 -1.30 -21.52
N ALA A 132 -0.13 -1.14 -20.20
CA ALA A 132 0.76 -1.88 -19.31
C ALA A 132 0.52 -3.39 -19.40
N TYR A 133 -0.74 -3.82 -19.43
CA TYR A 133 -1.08 -5.23 -19.63
C TYR A 133 -0.66 -5.75 -21.01
N ALA A 134 -0.83 -4.95 -22.07
CA ALA A 134 -0.42 -5.32 -23.42
C ALA A 134 1.11 -5.51 -23.57
N ALA A 135 1.91 -4.93 -22.68
CA ALA A 135 3.36 -5.17 -22.63
C ALA A 135 3.73 -6.51 -21.98
N THR A 136 2.78 -7.21 -21.36
CA THR A 136 3.00 -8.56 -20.82
C THR A 136 2.95 -9.60 -21.93
N LYS A 137 3.61 -10.75 -21.73
CA LYS A 137 3.52 -11.92 -22.65
C LYS A 137 2.24 -12.75 -22.43
N GLY A 138 1.23 -12.17 -21.80
CA GLY A 138 -0.03 -12.84 -21.44
C GLY A 138 -1.02 -12.94 -22.61
N GLU A 139 -2.21 -13.48 -22.32
CA GLU A 139 -3.33 -13.50 -23.26
C GLU A 139 -3.65 -12.08 -23.73
N LYS A 140 -3.87 -11.88 -25.03
CA LYS A 140 -4.25 -10.58 -25.57
C LYS A 140 -5.59 -10.13 -24.99
N ALA A 141 -5.59 -9.00 -24.30
CA ALA A 141 -6.81 -8.38 -23.80
C ALA A 141 -7.72 -7.91 -24.95
N LYS A 142 -9.02 -8.07 -24.76
CA LYS A 142 -10.06 -7.59 -25.67
C LYS A 142 -10.85 -6.46 -25.01
N PRO A 143 -11.33 -5.47 -25.79
CA PRO A 143 -12.22 -4.44 -25.25
C PRO A 143 -13.53 -5.07 -24.75
N VAL A 144 -14.12 -4.48 -23.72
CA VAL A 144 -15.43 -4.85 -23.19
C VAL A 144 -16.30 -3.63 -22.96
N VAL A 145 -17.62 -3.83 -22.97
CA VAL A 145 -18.62 -2.80 -22.68
C VAL A 145 -19.16 -3.03 -21.28
N VAL A 146 -18.43 -2.54 -20.28
CA VAL A 146 -18.79 -2.55 -18.86
C VAL A 146 -18.49 -1.17 -18.28
N GLY A 147 -19.43 -0.61 -17.51
CA GLY A 147 -19.31 0.76 -16.98
C GLY A 147 -19.11 1.78 -18.11
N GLU A 148 -18.08 2.61 -17.96
CA GLU A 148 -17.65 3.62 -18.94
C GLU A 148 -16.67 3.10 -20.00
N GLY A 149 -16.45 1.77 -20.02
CA GLY A 149 -15.50 1.08 -20.89
C GLY A 149 -14.49 0.24 -20.11
N GLY A 150 -13.97 -0.80 -20.75
CA GLY A 150 -13.00 -1.69 -20.13
C GLY A 150 -12.27 -2.62 -21.10
N TYR A 151 -11.44 -3.49 -20.53
CA TYR A 151 -10.79 -4.58 -21.24
C TYR A 151 -10.73 -5.83 -20.36
N GLY A 152 -10.56 -7.00 -20.97
CA GLY A 152 -10.47 -8.25 -20.23
C GLY A 152 -9.88 -9.40 -21.03
N THR A 153 -9.73 -10.53 -20.34
CA THR A 153 -9.18 -11.79 -20.83
C THR A 153 -10.02 -12.96 -20.31
N SER A 154 -9.55 -14.19 -20.48
CA SER A 154 -10.13 -15.37 -19.83
C SER A 154 -9.96 -15.40 -18.30
N THR A 155 -9.23 -14.47 -17.68
CA THR A 155 -8.97 -14.51 -16.22
C THR A 155 -9.39 -13.25 -15.49
N PHE A 156 -9.74 -12.18 -16.21
CA PHE A 156 -10.16 -10.93 -15.59
C PHE A 156 -10.94 -10.02 -16.53
N VAL A 157 -11.61 -9.03 -15.93
CA VAL A 157 -12.05 -7.80 -16.58
C VAL A 157 -11.64 -6.58 -15.73
N VAL A 158 -11.19 -5.51 -16.38
CA VAL A 158 -10.91 -4.20 -15.78
C VAL A 158 -11.75 -3.15 -16.49
N PHE A 159 -12.44 -2.30 -15.74
CA PHE A 159 -13.31 -1.27 -16.31
C PHE A 159 -13.36 -0.02 -15.44
N LEU A 160 -13.72 1.11 -16.04
CA LEU A 160 -13.93 2.37 -15.35
C LEU A 160 -15.41 2.54 -15.00
N LEU A 161 -15.68 3.01 -13.79
CA LEU A 161 -17.02 3.38 -13.33
C LEU A 161 -16.89 4.47 -12.27
N ASP A 162 -17.59 5.59 -12.45
CA ASP A 162 -17.70 6.68 -11.48
C ASP A 162 -16.34 7.16 -10.96
N GLY A 163 -15.38 7.33 -11.88
CA GLY A 163 -14.04 7.82 -11.54
C GLY A 163 -13.17 6.83 -10.76
N ARG A 164 -13.51 5.52 -10.74
CA ARG A 164 -12.66 4.45 -10.18
C ARG A 164 -12.50 3.31 -11.18
N LEU A 165 -11.36 2.62 -11.09
CA LEU A 165 -11.16 1.37 -11.81
C LEU A 165 -11.60 0.21 -10.95
N TYR A 166 -12.34 -0.71 -11.55
CA TYR A 166 -12.72 -1.98 -10.94
C TYR A 166 -12.02 -3.11 -11.68
N LYS A 167 -11.60 -4.14 -10.94
CA LYS A 167 -10.99 -5.35 -11.48
C LYS A 167 -11.69 -6.56 -10.90
N VAL A 168 -12.27 -7.39 -11.75
CA VAL A 168 -12.78 -8.70 -11.37
C VAL A 168 -11.84 -9.73 -11.97
N SER A 169 -11.23 -10.57 -11.14
CA SER A 169 -10.25 -11.57 -11.61
C SER A 169 -10.34 -12.87 -10.82
N GLY A 170 -10.08 -14.00 -11.46
CA GLY A 170 -10.21 -15.31 -10.82
C GLY A 170 -9.70 -16.45 -11.69
N PRO A 171 -10.25 -17.67 -11.54
CA PRO A 171 -9.83 -18.82 -12.34
C PRO A 171 -10.15 -18.62 -13.83
N PRO A 172 -9.46 -19.31 -14.75
CA PRO A 172 -9.76 -19.25 -16.17
C PRO A 172 -11.23 -19.55 -16.49
N ALA A 173 -11.88 -18.66 -17.23
CA ALA A 173 -13.25 -18.74 -17.70
C ALA A 173 -13.36 -17.97 -19.04
N THR A 174 -14.54 -17.93 -19.66
CA THR A 174 -14.71 -17.11 -20.88
C THR A 174 -14.74 -15.62 -20.51
N LEU A 175 -14.26 -14.75 -21.40
CA LEU A 175 -14.38 -13.29 -21.22
C LEU A 175 -15.84 -12.87 -20.98
N ALA A 176 -16.80 -13.52 -21.65
CA ALA A 176 -18.22 -13.25 -21.46
C ALA A 176 -18.68 -13.47 -20.00
N LYS A 177 -18.17 -14.50 -19.33
CA LYS A 177 -18.44 -14.74 -17.90
C LYS A 177 -17.89 -13.59 -17.05
N TYR A 178 -16.67 -13.13 -17.33
CA TYR A 178 -16.11 -11.98 -16.62
C TYR A 178 -16.86 -10.67 -16.91
N VAL A 179 -17.40 -10.48 -18.12
CA VAL A 179 -18.26 -9.34 -18.45
C VAL A 179 -19.55 -9.36 -17.60
N VAL A 180 -20.20 -10.53 -17.45
CA VAL A 180 -21.38 -10.67 -16.57
C VAL A 180 -21.02 -10.32 -15.12
N LEU A 181 -19.90 -10.82 -14.60
CA LEU A 181 -19.45 -10.47 -13.25
C LEU A 181 -19.08 -8.98 -13.12
N GLY A 182 -18.55 -8.36 -14.18
CA GLY A 182 -18.29 -6.93 -14.22
C GLY A 182 -19.59 -6.11 -14.18
N GLN A 183 -20.62 -6.53 -14.92
CA GLN A 183 -21.95 -5.90 -14.88
C GLN A 183 -22.58 -6.02 -13.49
N GLU A 184 -22.36 -7.14 -12.80
CA GLU A 184 -22.79 -7.27 -11.41
C GLU A 184 -22.10 -6.26 -10.50
N VAL A 185 -20.79 -6.05 -10.66
CA VAL A 185 -20.08 -5.02 -9.90
C VAL A 185 -20.63 -3.62 -10.22
N VAL A 186 -20.95 -3.32 -11.49
CA VAL A 186 -21.59 -2.04 -11.86
C VAL A 186 -22.92 -1.84 -11.13
N ARG A 187 -23.72 -2.90 -10.97
CA ARG A 187 -24.99 -2.85 -10.25
C ARG A 187 -24.81 -2.59 -8.75
N GLN A 188 -23.77 -3.16 -8.14
CA GLN A 188 -23.57 -3.16 -6.68
C GLN A 188 -22.66 -2.05 -6.16
N ALA A 189 -21.84 -1.45 -7.02
CA ALA A 189 -20.86 -0.43 -6.65
C ALA A 189 -21.47 0.87 -6.09
N PRO A 190 -22.58 1.40 -6.62
CA PRO A 190 -23.18 2.63 -6.09
C PRO A 190 -23.48 2.54 -4.59
N GLY A 191 -23.16 3.61 -3.86
CA GLY A 191 -23.41 3.70 -2.42
C GLY A 191 -22.49 2.86 -1.54
N LEU A 192 -21.38 2.32 -2.08
CA LEU A 192 -20.31 1.78 -1.23
C LEU A 192 -19.64 2.92 -0.45
N PRO A 193 -19.27 2.68 0.82
CA PRO A 193 -18.48 3.64 1.56
C PRO A 193 -17.15 3.88 0.83
N GLU A 194 -16.70 5.14 0.84
CA GLU A 194 -15.37 5.44 0.32
C GLU A 194 -14.33 4.68 1.16
N ALA A 195 -13.38 4.05 0.48
CA ALA A 195 -12.33 3.32 1.17
C ALA A 195 -11.50 4.32 1.99
N GLN A 196 -11.24 4.01 3.26
CA GLN A 196 -10.48 4.92 4.11
C GLN A 196 -9.15 5.29 3.44
N PRO A 197 -8.85 6.59 3.27
CA PRO A 197 -7.68 7.02 2.50
C PRO A 197 -6.35 6.66 3.18
N LEU A 198 -6.37 6.43 4.49
CA LEU A 198 -5.20 6.09 5.27
C LEU A 198 -5.50 4.89 6.17
N ILE A 199 -4.92 3.75 5.83
CA ILE A 199 -4.69 2.68 6.81
C ILE A 199 -3.23 2.83 7.18
N ALA A 200 -2.95 3.74 8.11
CA ALA A 200 -1.59 4.07 8.52
C ALA A 200 -1.26 3.39 9.85
N ARG A 201 -0.07 2.82 9.94
CA ARG A 201 0.46 2.25 11.19
C ARG A 201 1.72 3.01 11.61
N PRO A 202 1.90 3.32 12.91
CA PRO A 202 3.08 4.03 13.39
C PRO A 202 4.40 3.34 12.98
N ASP A 203 4.41 2.00 12.97
CA ASP A 203 5.56 1.21 12.57
C ASP A 203 5.99 1.48 11.11
N CYS A 204 5.03 1.68 10.21
CA CYS A 204 5.30 1.97 8.81
C CYS A 204 5.67 3.46 8.61
N GLU A 205 5.25 4.36 9.49
CA GLU A 205 5.50 5.81 9.33
C GLU A 205 6.98 6.18 9.29
N ARG A 206 7.83 5.44 10.01
CA ARG A 206 9.28 5.62 9.98
C ARG A 206 9.89 5.53 8.58
N GLY A 207 9.23 4.81 7.66
CA GLY A 207 9.67 4.62 6.29
C GLY A 207 9.23 5.72 5.33
N SER A 208 8.29 6.59 5.71
CA SER A 208 7.64 7.54 4.79
C SER A 208 8.61 8.44 4.06
N ALA A 209 9.47 9.15 4.78
CA ALA A 209 10.38 10.11 4.16
C ALA A 209 11.36 9.45 3.18
N ALA A 210 11.78 8.20 3.45
CA ALA A 210 12.62 7.44 2.53
C ALA A 210 11.81 6.89 1.35
N ALA A 211 10.57 6.43 1.59
CA ALA A 211 9.67 5.93 0.57
C ALA A 211 9.34 7.00 -0.49
N GLU A 212 9.05 8.22 -0.06
CA GLU A 212 8.76 9.34 -0.96
C GLU A 212 9.95 9.71 -1.84
N LYS A 213 11.18 9.61 -1.33
CA LYS A 213 12.40 9.79 -2.13
C LYS A 213 12.55 8.71 -3.19
N VAL A 214 12.30 7.45 -2.85
CA VAL A 214 12.32 6.32 -3.81
C VAL A 214 11.24 6.51 -4.90
N MET A 215 10.03 6.89 -4.50
CA MET A 215 8.92 7.14 -5.43
C MET A 215 9.13 8.42 -6.26
N GLY A 216 9.93 9.37 -5.77
CA GLY A 216 10.20 10.68 -6.41
C GLY A 216 9.09 11.72 -6.19
N ALA A 217 8.06 11.39 -5.39
CA ALA A 217 6.95 12.26 -5.04
C ALA A 217 6.28 11.78 -3.74
N PRO A 218 5.54 12.67 -3.03
CA PRO A 218 4.82 12.29 -1.83
C PRO A 218 3.83 11.14 -2.04
N ALA A 219 3.59 10.37 -0.98
CA ALA A 219 2.52 9.37 -0.96
C ALA A 219 1.16 10.09 -0.83
N MET A 220 0.20 9.75 -1.69
CA MET A 220 -1.18 10.25 -1.55
C MET A 220 -2.02 9.35 -0.66
N VAL A 221 -1.70 8.06 -0.62
CA VAL A 221 -2.42 7.05 0.16
C VAL A 221 -1.44 6.10 0.84
N ARG A 222 -1.82 5.68 2.06
CA ARG A 222 -1.20 4.59 2.80
C ARG A 222 -2.12 3.39 2.93
N ARG A 223 -1.55 2.20 2.72
CA ARG A 223 -2.23 0.90 2.82
C ARG A 223 -1.40 -0.06 3.66
N ASP A 224 -1.22 0.29 4.92
CA ASP A 224 -0.50 -0.55 5.86
C ASP A 224 -1.42 -1.67 6.38
N GLY A 225 -0.83 -2.80 6.74
CA GLY A 225 -1.58 -3.98 7.14
C GLY A 225 -0.70 -5.01 7.82
N GLN A 226 -1.21 -6.24 7.86
CA GLN A 226 -0.55 -7.38 8.45
C GLN A 226 -0.92 -8.65 7.70
N THR A 227 0.05 -9.54 7.50
CA THR A 227 -0.23 -10.89 7.05
C THR A 227 -0.99 -11.66 8.15
N ALA A 228 -1.59 -12.80 7.79
CA ALA A 228 -2.21 -13.70 8.76
C ALA A 228 -1.22 -14.21 9.84
N LEU A 229 0.09 -14.12 9.58
CA LEU A 229 1.16 -14.49 10.50
C LEU A 229 1.70 -13.30 11.30
N GLY A 230 1.03 -12.13 11.22
CA GLY A 230 1.38 -10.93 11.97
C GLY A 230 2.53 -10.11 11.36
N ASP A 231 3.05 -10.48 10.20
CA ASP A 231 4.12 -9.73 9.54
C ASP A 231 3.57 -8.41 8.98
N LEU A 232 4.27 -7.30 9.24
CA LEU A 232 3.88 -5.98 8.75
C LEU A 232 3.97 -5.91 7.22
N VAL A 233 3.01 -5.20 6.63
CA VAL A 233 3.02 -4.82 5.23
C VAL A 233 2.77 -3.33 5.18
N CYS A 234 3.70 -2.57 4.62
CA CYS A 234 3.62 -1.13 4.51
C CYS A 234 3.51 -0.75 3.04
N GLY A 235 2.66 0.22 2.72
CA GLY A 235 2.37 0.58 1.33
C GLY A 235 2.17 2.07 1.15
N TRP A 236 3.00 2.66 0.30
CA TRP A 236 2.93 4.06 -0.12
C TRP A 236 2.51 4.11 -1.57
N VAL A 237 1.48 4.89 -1.87
CA VAL A 237 0.84 4.92 -3.18
C VAL A 237 0.67 6.35 -3.65
N ASN A 238 1.06 6.61 -4.89
CA ASN A 238 0.68 7.80 -5.65
C ASN A 238 0.26 7.38 -7.08
N PRO A 239 -0.19 8.32 -7.94
CA PRO A 239 -0.75 7.96 -9.25
C PRO A 239 0.24 7.28 -10.21
N THR A 240 1.54 7.48 -10.02
CA THR A 240 2.59 7.03 -10.95
C THR A 240 3.54 6.00 -10.33
N SER A 241 3.53 5.84 -9.01
CA SER A 241 4.43 4.97 -8.29
C SER A 241 3.78 4.37 -7.04
N VAL A 242 4.22 3.15 -6.72
CA VAL A 242 3.91 2.46 -5.47
C VAL A 242 5.23 1.98 -4.90
N LEU A 243 5.41 2.13 -3.59
CA LEU A 243 6.42 1.41 -2.85
C LEU A 243 5.72 0.55 -1.82
N SER A 244 6.08 -0.71 -1.72
CA SER A 244 5.50 -1.61 -0.73
C SER A 244 6.55 -2.51 -0.11
N THR A 245 6.28 -2.95 1.12
CA THR A 245 7.01 -4.07 1.72
C THR A 245 6.16 -5.33 1.59
N SER A 246 6.78 -6.49 1.54
CA SER A 246 6.07 -7.76 1.71
C SER A 246 6.96 -8.76 2.41
N VAL A 247 6.35 -9.68 3.15
CA VAL A 247 7.06 -10.75 3.84
C VAL A 247 6.58 -12.09 3.30
N ARG A 248 7.54 -12.94 2.95
CA ARG A 248 7.30 -14.32 2.55
C ARG A 248 8.04 -15.25 3.50
N ARG A 249 7.28 -16.07 4.22
CA ARG A 249 7.83 -17.16 5.03
C ARG A 249 7.88 -18.45 4.23
N THR A 250 9.05 -19.07 4.15
CA THR A 250 9.34 -20.28 3.38
C THR A 250 10.62 -20.94 3.89
N PRO A 251 10.64 -22.26 4.12
CA PRO A 251 11.85 -22.97 4.57
C PRO A 251 12.99 -22.95 3.54
N ASN A 252 12.73 -22.48 2.32
CA ASN A 252 13.70 -22.39 1.23
C ASN A 252 14.25 -20.96 1.06
N ALA A 253 14.21 -20.11 2.09
CA ALA A 253 14.58 -18.70 1.96
C ALA A 253 16.01 -18.53 1.43
N GLU A 254 16.97 -19.29 1.94
CA GLU A 254 18.37 -19.26 1.48
C GLU A 254 18.51 -19.67 0.00
N ALA A 255 17.85 -20.75 -0.41
CA ALA A 255 17.92 -21.22 -1.79
C ALA A 255 17.34 -20.18 -2.77
N LEU A 256 16.32 -19.43 -2.34
CA LEU A 256 15.68 -18.38 -3.12
C LEU A 256 16.55 -17.12 -3.27
N MET A 257 17.64 -16.98 -2.50
CA MET A 257 18.64 -15.91 -2.69
C MET A 257 19.62 -16.21 -3.84
N ALA A 258 19.79 -17.49 -4.22
CA ALA A 258 20.77 -17.90 -5.21
C ALA A 258 20.67 -17.18 -6.58
N PRO A 259 19.47 -16.89 -7.14
CA PRO A 259 19.36 -16.10 -8.36
C PRO A 259 19.88 -14.67 -8.21
N MET A 260 19.65 -14.03 -7.06
CA MET A 260 20.11 -12.67 -6.79
C MET A 260 21.64 -12.62 -6.67
N ARG A 261 22.27 -13.57 -5.98
CA ARG A 261 23.74 -13.65 -5.90
C ARG A 261 24.43 -13.65 -7.26
N LYS A 262 23.78 -14.26 -8.26
CA LYS A 262 24.33 -14.47 -9.60
C LYS A 262 23.94 -13.38 -10.59
N ALA A 263 22.93 -12.56 -10.27
CA ALA A 263 22.44 -11.56 -11.20
C ALA A 263 23.43 -10.39 -11.29
N ALA A 264 23.81 -10.02 -12.51
CA ALA A 264 24.74 -8.92 -12.76
C ALA A 264 24.22 -7.55 -12.27
N THR A 265 22.90 -7.44 -12.07
CA THR A 265 22.23 -6.23 -11.58
C THR A 265 22.07 -6.22 -10.06
N SER A 266 22.47 -7.27 -9.35
CA SER A 266 22.32 -7.37 -7.90
C SER A 266 23.52 -6.78 -7.16
N GLN A 267 23.24 -5.80 -6.32
CA GLN A 267 24.21 -5.17 -5.43
C GLN A 267 23.98 -5.64 -3.99
N PRO A 268 24.97 -6.24 -3.32
CA PRO A 268 24.82 -6.69 -1.94
C PRO A 268 24.72 -5.51 -0.97
N ILE A 269 23.92 -5.67 0.08
CA ILE A 269 23.76 -4.66 1.15
C ILE A 269 23.82 -5.34 2.53
N PRO A 270 24.35 -4.67 3.56
CA PRO A 270 24.56 -5.27 4.88
C PRO A 270 23.29 -5.25 5.74
N LEU A 271 22.24 -5.94 5.31
CA LEU A 271 20.96 -6.05 6.01
C LEU A 271 20.51 -7.51 6.14
N GLY A 272 19.96 -7.84 7.31
CA GLY A 272 19.58 -9.23 7.62
C GLY A 272 20.79 -10.17 7.59
N ASP A 273 20.56 -11.44 7.26
CA ASP A 273 21.64 -12.42 7.06
C ASP A 273 22.22 -12.34 5.63
N GLU A 274 21.42 -11.88 4.67
CA GLU A 274 21.80 -11.72 3.27
C GLU A 274 20.81 -10.78 2.58
N ALA A 275 21.29 -9.77 1.84
CA ALA A 275 20.39 -8.86 1.12
C ALA A 275 21.00 -8.29 -0.15
N TYR A 276 20.13 -8.01 -1.12
CA TYR A 276 20.50 -7.43 -2.41
C TYR A 276 19.50 -6.38 -2.87
N VAL A 277 20.01 -5.33 -3.52
CA VAL A 277 19.22 -4.41 -4.37
C VAL A 277 19.44 -4.81 -5.82
N ASP A 278 18.36 -5.09 -6.54
CA ASP A 278 18.38 -5.25 -7.99
C ASP A 278 18.32 -3.88 -8.67
N THR A 279 19.46 -3.43 -9.16
CA THR A 279 19.64 -2.12 -9.80
C THR A 279 18.83 -1.92 -11.08
N ALA A 280 18.34 -2.99 -11.72
CA ALA A 280 17.49 -2.88 -12.90
C ALA A 280 16.02 -2.60 -12.55
N THR A 281 15.55 -3.09 -11.40
CA THR A 281 14.13 -3.01 -11.01
C THR A 281 13.89 -2.12 -9.79
N GLY A 282 14.95 -1.80 -9.03
CA GLY A 282 14.89 -1.14 -7.73
C GLY A 282 14.42 -2.06 -6.60
N ARG A 283 14.11 -3.34 -6.86
CA ARG A 283 13.64 -4.25 -5.82
C ARG A 283 14.76 -4.56 -4.83
N THR A 284 14.48 -4.48 -3.54
CA THR A 284 15.38 -4.98 -2.50
C THR A 284 14.81 -6.26 -1.91
N THR A 285 15.64 -7.29 -1.74
CA THR A 285 15.25 -8.51 -1.04
C THR A 285 16.21 -8.76 0.11
N ILE A 286 15.67 -9.02 1.30
CA ILE A 286 16.42 -9.27 2.53
C ILE A 286 16.01 -10.63 3.06
N ARG A 287 16.97 -11.50 3.34
CA ARG A 287 16.78 -12.75 4.06
C ARG A 287 17.04 -12.55 5.55
N VAL A 288 16.14 -13.12 6.35
CA VAL A 288 16.22 -13.10 7.82
C VAL A 288 15.96 -14.53 8.31
N GLY A 289 16.88 -15.09 9.07
CA GLY A 289 16.91 -16.49 9.42
C GLY A 289 16.90 -17.43 8.19
N ASP A 290 16.41 -18.63 8.45
CA ASP A 290 16.33 -19.71 7.46
C ASP A 290 14.99 -19.71 6.70
N ASP A 291 13.98 -19.01 7.23
CA ASP A 291 12.60 -19.16 6.78
C ASP A 291 11.93 -17.87 6.29
N LYS A 292 12.60 -16.71 6.27
CA LYS A 292 11.95 -15.43 5.99
C LYS A 292 12.67 -14.62 4.91
N LEU A 293 11.88 -14.13 3.96
CA LEU A 293 12.27 -13.14 2.96
C LEU A 293 11.40 -11.89 3.11
N VAL A 294 12.04 -10.74 3.04
CA VAL A 294 11.41 -9.42 3.07
C VAL A 294 11.73 -8.75 1.75
N ASP A 295 10.69 -8.38 1.01
CA ASP A 295 10.82 -7.69 -0.25
C ASP A 295 10.38 -6.23 -0.10
N LEU A 296 11.18 -5.31 -0.63
CA LEU A 296 10.86 -3.91 -0.80
C LEU A 296 10.69 -3.67 -2.31
N VAL A 297 9.46 -3.40 -2.72
CA VAL A 297 9.06 -3.47 -4.13
C VAL A 297 8.61 -2.09 -4.61
N PRO A 298 9.43 -1.38 -5.41
CA PRO A 298 8.97 -0.23 -6.15
C PRO A 298 8.22 -0.68 -7.41
N LEU A 299 7.12 -0.01 -7.70
CA LEU A 299 6.39 -0.11 -8.96
C LEU A 299 6.28 1.30 -9.58
N PRO A 300 6.40 1.43 -10.92
CA PRO A 300 6.81 0.37 -11.83
C PRO A 300 8.26 -0.05 -11.57
N ALA A 301 8.60 -1.28 -11.92
CA ALA A 301 9.99 -1.74 -11.88
C ALA A 301 10.82 -0.87 -12.83
N ARG A 302 11.86 -0.24 -12.30
CA ARG A 302 12.75 0.67 -13.03
C ARG A 302 14.09 0.79 -12.33
N PRO A 303 15.14 1.27 -13.02
CA PRO A 303 16.35 1.70 -12.34
C PRO A 303 16.02 2.78 -11.31
N ILE A 304 16.44 2.55 -10.07
CA ILE A 304 16.38 3.47 -8.95
C ILE A 304 17.79 3.55 -8.39
N ASP A 305 18.20 4.74 -7.96
CA ASP A 305 19.45 4.93 -7.23
C ASP A 305 19.51 3.94 -6.05
N PRO A 306 20.49 3.01 -6.04
CA PRO A 306 20.62 2.01 -4.99
C PRO A 306 20.70 2.62 -3.58
N ASP A 307 21.28 3.81 -3.44
CA ASP A 307 21.41 4.47 -2.14
C ASP A 307 20.05 4.89 -1.56
N LEU A 308 19.08 5.25 -2.41
CA LEU A 308 17.71 5.52 -1.98
C LEU A 308 17.02 4.25 -1.48
N MET A 309 17.22 3.14 -2.19
CA MET A 309 16.68 1.84 -1.77
C MET A 309 17.34 1.32 -0.50
N ILE A 310 18.65 1.49 -0.35
CA ILE A 310 19.40 1.17 0.88
C ILE A 310 18.88 1.99 2.05
N THR A 311 18.70 3.30 1.85
CA THR A 311 18.16 4.20 2.89
C THR A 311 16.76 3.77 3.33
N PHE A 312 15.90 3.43 2.38
CA PHE A 312 14.58 2.90 2.67
C PHE A 312 14.64 1.55 3.40
N ALA A 313 15.51 0.64 2.95
CA ALA A 313 15.69 -0.67 3.56
C ALA A 313 16.20 -0.56 5.00
N LEU A 314 17.14 0.34 5.30
CA LEU A 314 17.62 0.63 6.65
C LEU A 314 16.52 1.19 7.55
N ALA A 315 15.67 2.09 7.02
CA ALA A 315 14.54 2.63 7.78
C ALA A 315 13.53 1.54 8.17
N MET A 316 13.34 0.54 7.30
CA MET A 316 12.36 -0.52 7.46
C MET A 316 12.89 -1.78 8.14
N SER A 317 14.20 -2.05 8.10
CA SER A 317 14.80 -3.30 8.58
C SER A 317 14.41 -3.68 10.02
N PRO A 318 14.31 -2.74 11.00
CA PRO A 318 14.03 -3.13 12.39
C PRO A 318 12.62 -3.70 12.61
N LEU A 319 11.73 -3.58 11.62
CA LEU A 319 10.40 -4.19 11.63
C LEU A 319 10.44 -5.68 11.27
N TYR A 320 11.50 -6.14 10.60
CA TYR A 320 11.54 -7.46 9.99
C TYR A 320 12.71 -8.33 10.44
N THR A 321 13.80 -7.73 10.93
CA THR A 321 15.05 -8.40 11.30
C THR A 321 15.16 -8.68 12.81
N ARG A 322 14.06 -8.67 13.54
CA ARG A 322 14.01 -9.08 14.95
C ARG A 322 13.61 -10.54 15.07
#